data_AF-A0A4Q3LWL1-F1
#
_entry.id   AF-A0A4Q3LWL1-F1
#
_cell.length_a   1.000
_cell.length_b   1.000
_cell.length_c   1.000
_cell.angle_alpha   90.00
_cell.angle_beta   90.00
_cell.angle_gamma   90.00
#
_symmetry.space_group_name_H-M   'P 1'
#
loop_
_entity.id
_entity.type
_entity.pdbx_description
1 polymer ?
#
loop_
_entity_poly.entity_id
_entity_poly.type
_entity_poly.pdbx_seq_one_letter_code
_entity_poly.pdbx_strand_id
1 'polypeptide(L)' 'WLPDAAQVQSLALLPLREGAIDSTAPAFGLLVLGSPDPQRFDATMATDFLSRMAELASAALSRLR' A
#
# COMPACT_ATOMS: atom_id res chain seq x y z
N TRP A 1 7.86 -9.22 7.46
CA TRP A 1 6.88 -8.58 8.36
C TRP A 1 7.64 -7.62 9.25
N LEU A 2 7.15 -6.38 9.43
CA LEU A 2 7.91 -5.22 9.94
C LEU A 2 8.92 -5.59 11.05
N PRO A 3 10.24 -5.48 10.80
CA PRO A 3 11.28 -6.04 11.68
C PRO A 3 11.30 -5.38 13.06
N ASP A 4 10.86 -4.13 13.17
CA ASP A 4 10.68 -3.42 14.43
C ASP A 4 9.32 -2.71 14.47
N ALA A 5 8.25 -3.50 14.66
CA ALA A 5 6.89 -2.99 14.64
C ALA A 5 6.62 -1.92 15.70
N ALA A 6 7.35 -1.96 16.82
CA ALA A 6 7.22 -0.97 17.90
C ALA A 6 7.73 0.42 17.49
N GLN A 7 8.62 0.49 16.50
CA GLN A 7 9.14 1.76 15.97
C GLN A 7 8.24 2.38 14.92
N VAL A 8 7.17 1.71 14.47
CA VAL A 8 6.29 2.24 13.41
C VAL A 8 5.40 3.33 13.97
N GLN A 9 5.58 4.55 13.49
CA GLN A 9 4.81 5.73 13.87
C GLN A 9 3.86 6.21 12.77
N SER A 10 4.02 5.72 11.53
CA SER A 10 3.07 5.92 10.44
C SER A 10 2.90 4.66 9.60
N LEU A 11 1.69 4.48 9.06
CA LEU A 11 1.28 3.28 8.33
C LEU A 11 0.48 3.63 7.08
N ALA A 12 0.81 3.00 5.96
CA ALA A 12 -0.01 3.01 4.75
C ALA A 12 -0.51 1.60 4.43
N LEU A 13 -1.82 1.48 4.20
CA LEU A 13 -2.52 0.24 3.89
C LEU A 13 -3.22 0.38 2.53
N LEU A 14 -2.78 -0.37 1.53
CA LEU A 14 -3.33 -0.28 0.18
C LEU A 14 -3.85 -1.65 -0.28
N PRO A 15 -5.12 -1.76 -0.70
CA PRO A 15 -5.66 -3.01 -1.18
C PRO A 15 -5.04 -3.37 -2.54
N LEU A 16 -4.69 -4.64 -2.70
CA LEU A 16 -4.24 -5.16 -4.01
C LEU A 16 -5.45 -5.72 -4.74
N ARG A 17 -5.82 -5.07 -5.85
CA ARG A 17 -7.01 -5.37 -6.66
C ARG A 17 -6.61 -5.49 -8.12
N GLU A 18 -7.43 -6.18 -8.90
CA GLU A 18 -7.28 -6.16 -10.35
C GLU A 18 -7.75 -4.80 -10.90
N GLY A 19 -6.94 -4.18 -11.76
CA GLY A 19 -7.20 -2.85 -12.33
C GLY A 19 -6.64 -1.69 -11.51
N ALA A 20 -7.28 -0.53 -11.62
CA ALA A 20 -6.91 0.71 -10.91
C ALA A 20 -7.16 0.59 -9.40
N ILE A 21 -6.53 1.47 -8.61
CA ILE A 21 -6.66 1.41 -7.15
C ILE A 21 -8.08 1.63 -6.62
N ASP A 22 -8.89 2.39 -7.34
CA ASP A 22 -10.29 2.67 -7.04
C ASP A 22 -11.25 1.64 -7.64
N SER A 23 -10.73 0.57 -8.27
CA SER A 23 -11.58 -0.48 -8.83
C SER A 23 -12.45 -1.13 -7.75
N THR A 24 -13.66 -1.52 -8.13
CA THR A 24 -14.58 -2.24 -7.25
C THR A 24 -14.29 -3.74 -7.18
N ALA A 25 -13.22 -4.22 -7.83
CA ALA A 25 -12.83 -5.61 -7.80
C ALA A 25 -12.47 -6.04 -6.36
N PRO A 26 -12.73 -7.30 -5.98
CA PRO A 26 -12.34 -7.79 -4.67
C PRO A 26 -10.83 -7.72 -4.49
N ALA A 27 -10.39 -7.20 -3.34
CA ALA A 27 -8.98 -7.21 -2.99
C ALA A 27 -8.51 -8.66 -2.77
N PHE A 28 -7.41 -9.02 -3.39
CA PHE A 28 -6.79 -10.34 -3.25
C PHE A 28 -5.61 -10.34 -2.29
N GLY A 29 -5.15 -9.16 -1.89
CA GLY A 29 -4.05 -8.98 -0.96
C GLY A 29 -4.00 -7.55 -0.42
N LEU A 30 -2.98 -7.29 0.38
CA LEU A 30 -2.76 -6.00 1.03
C LEU A 30 -1.26 -5.63 0.96
N LEU A 31 -0.96 -4.42 0.48
CA LEU A 31 0.36 -3.82 0.59
C LEU A 31 0.41 -3.00 1.89
N VAL A 32 1.36 -3.36 2.77
CA VAL A 32 1.55 -2.72 4.08
C VAL A 32 2.92 -2.06 4.12
N LEU A 33 2.95 -0.75 4.34
CA LEU A 33 4.17 0.04 4.49
C LEU A 33 4.17 0.69 5.88
N GLY A 34 5.24 0.50 6.64
CA GLY A 34 5.44 1.11 7.96
C GLY A 34 6.70 1.96 8.00
N SER A 35 6.66 3.06 8.74
CA SER A 35 7.77 4.00 8.87
C SER A 35 7.91 4.48 10.33
N PRO A 36 9.14 4.71 10.82
CA PRO A 36 9.36 5.35 12.11
C PRO A 36 9.17 6.87 12.10
N ASP A 37 9.11 7.48 10.92
CA ASP A 37 8.76 8.88 10.76
C ASP A 37 7.22 9.04 10.74
N PRO A 38 6.61 9.76 11.71
CA PRO A 38 5.15 9.93 11.82
C PRO A 38 4.53 10.70 10.65
N GLN A 39 5.30 11.52 9.93
CA GLN A 39 4.79 12.33 8.82
C GLN A 39 4.97 11.66 7.44
N ARG A 40 5.60 10.48 7.41
CA ARG A 40 5.99 9.81 6.15
C ARG A 40 4.82 9.44 5.23
N PHE A 41 3.68 9.08 5.82
CA PHE A 41 2.46 8.68 5.10
C PHE A 41 1.27 9.56 5.46
N ASP A 42 1.54 10.81 5.84
CA ASP A 42 0.50 11.78 6.16
C ASP A 42 -0.43 12.02 4.96
N ALA A 43 -1.74 12.12 5.20
CA ALA A 43 -2.76 12.25 4.15
C ALA A 43 -2.63 13.54 3.33
N THR A 44 -1.89 14.54 3.83
CA THR A 44 -1.60 15.79 3.13
C THR A 44 -0.48 15.63 2.09
N MET A 45 0.37 14.60 2.21
CA MET A 45 1.25 14.19 1.11
C MET A 45 0.41 13.40 0.10
N ALA A 46 0.20 13.98 -1.07
CA ALA A 46 -0.54 13.39 -2.19
C ALA A 46 -0.30 11.87 -2.29
N THR A 47 -1.35 11.08 -2.04
CA THR A 47 -1.27 9.61 -1.99
C THR A 47 -1.02 9.00 -3.37
N ASP A 48 -0.93 9.79 -4.43
CA ASP A 48 -0.67 9.36 -5.81
C ASP A 48 0.53 8.43 -5.92
N PHE A 49 1.60 8.69 -5.19
CA PHE A 49 2.77 7.82 -5.20
C PHE A 49 2.46 6.44 -4.62
N LEU A 50 1.77 6.40 -3.47
CA LEU A 50 1.34 5.15 -2.84
C LEU A 50 0.35 4.41 -3.75
N SER A 51 -0.59 5.13 -4.37
CA SER A 51 -1.56 4.57 -5.31
C SER A 51 -0.88 3.88 -6.48
N ARG A 52 0.08 4.55 -7.13
CA ARG A 52 0.86 3.97 -8.24
C ARG A 52 1.67 2.75 -7.80
N MET A 53 2.25 2.77 -6.60
CA MET A 53 2.95 1.59 -6.07
C MET A 53 2.02 0.39 -5.88
N ALA A 54 0.81 0.62 -5.35
CA ALA A 54 -0.17 -0.45 -5.15
C ALA A 54 -0.71 -1.00 -6.48
N GLU A 55 -0.92 -0.15 -7.49
CA GLU A 55 -1.32 -0.59 -8.84
C GLU A 55 -0.24 -1.45 -9.50
N LEU A 56 1.03 -1.01 -9.43
CA LEU A 56 2.17 -1.76 -9.95
C LEU A 56 2.33 -3.11 -9.24
N ALA A 57 2.25 -3.12 -7.90
CA ALA A 57 2.31 -4.35 -7.11
C ALA A 57 1.14 -5.29 -7.46
N SER A 58 -0.06 -4.75 -7.63
CA SER A 58 -1.25 -5.54 -7.99
C SER A 58 -1.09 -6.18 -9.35
N ALA A 59 -0.65 -5.43 -10.37
CA ALA A 59 -0.43 -5.94 -11.72
C ALA A 59 0.73 -6.97 -11.79
N ALA A 60 1.75 -6.81 -10.96
CA ALA A 60 2.84 -7.79 -10.88
C ALA A 60 2.37 -9.10 -10.25
N LEU A 61 1.64 -9.01 -9.13
CA LEU A 61 1.19 -10.16 -8.34
C LEU A 61 -0.03 -10.85 -8.93
N SER A 62 -0.88 -10.16 -9.71
CA SER A 62 -2.06 -10.76 -10.34
C SER A 62 -1.71 -11.92 -11.28
N ARG A 63 -0.50 -11.90 -11.88
CA ARG A 63 0.02 -12.97 -12.73
C ARG A 63 0.56 -14.19 -11.97
N LEU A 64 0.74 -14.07 -10.66
CA LEU A 64 1.31 -15.12 -9.81
C LEU A 64 0.26 -15.78 -8.91
N ARG A 65 -0.97 -15.27 -8.90
CA ARG A 65 -2.11 -15.92 -8.25
C ARG A 65 -2.66 -17.02 -9.17
#